data_AF-A0A1L3SUP4-F1
#
_entry.id   AF-A0A1L3SUP4-F1
#
_cell.length_a   1.000
_cell.length_b   1.000
_cell.length_c   1.000
_cell.angle_alpha   90.00
_cell.angle_beta   90.00
_cell.angle_gamma   90.00
#
_symmetry.space_group_name_H-M   'P 1'
#
loop_
_entity.id
_entity.type
_entity.pdbx_description
1 polymer ?
#
loop_
_entity_poly.entity_id
_entity_poly.type
_entity_poly.pdbx_seq_one_letter_code
_entity_poly.pdbx_strand_id
1 'polypeptide(L)'
;MKSKIFLAAGILAALVTSASAQTVGDWVLGNYKGGAYWFPGVVEKTGNGTVTVVYDDGDRETVGLTAVRPYDWMIGMKVECNFQGQGNWYPGTISALAGETIGIAYDDGDKETTKTGRCRSR
;
A
#
# COMPACT_ATOMS: atom_id res chain seq x y z
N MET A 1 48.75 4.32 39.53
CA MET A 1 47.86 5.26 38.79
C MET A 1 48.43 5.45 37.39
N LYS A 2 47.85 4.81 36.37
CA LYS A 2 48.02 5.16 34.95
C LYS A 2 46.68 4.88 34.26
N SER A 3 45.97 5.96 33.95
CA SER A 3 44.66 5.94 33.29
C SER A 3 44.79 5.42 31.86
N LYS A 4 43.93 4.48 31.46
CA LYS A 4 43.75 4.08 30.05
C LYS A 4 42.37 4.52 29.62
N ILE A 5 42.32 5.60 28.86
CA ILE A 5 41.12 6.07 28.17
C ILE A 5 40.91 5.14 26.97
N PHE A 6 39.81 4.39 26.98
CA PHE A 6 39.31 3.71 25.79
C PHE A 6 38.27 4.62 25.13
N LEU A 7 38.63 5.24 24.01
CA LEU A 7 37.67 5.85 23.09
C LEU A 7 36.98 4.72 22.32
N ALA A 8 35.75 4.38 22.72
CA ALA A 8 34.87 3.58 21.87
C ALA A 8 34.30 4.52 20.79
N ALA A 9 34.75 4.35 19.56
CA ALA A 9 34.19 5.02 18.39
C ALA A 9 32.76 4.50 18.17
N GLY A 10 31.77 5.37 18.38
CA GLY A 10 30.39 5.08 18.02
C GLY A 10 30.22 5.04 16.51
N ILE A 11 29.96 3.85 15.96
CA ILE A 11 29.54 3.70 14.57
C ILE A 11 28.05 4.06 14.52
N LEU A 12 27.74 5.31 14.13
CA LEU A 12 26.38 5.67 13.69
C LEU A 12 26.22 5.15 12.25
N ALA A 13 25.66 3.96 12.09
CA ALA A 13 25.19 3.51 10.79
C ALA A 13 23.87 4.26 10.46
N ALA A 14 23.98 5.37 9.73
CA ALA A 14 22.82 6.02 9.15
C ALA A 14 22.25 5.11 8.04
N LEU A 15 21.16 4.39 8.32
CA LEU A 15 20.38 3.69 7.32
C LEU A 15 19.66 4.74 6.47
N VAL A 16 20.31 5.20 5.41
CA VAL A 16 19.65 5.92 4.32
C VAL A 16 18.75 4.92 3.59
N THR A 17 17.48 4.85 3.97
CA THR A 17 16.46 4.20 3.15
C THR A 17 16.25 5.08 1.92
N SER A 18 16.78 4.66 0.77
CA SER A 18 16.45 5.29 -0.50
C SER A 18 14.93 5.29 -0.64
N ALA A 19 14.33 6.46 -0.88
CA ALA A 19 12.93 6.53 -1.27
C ALA A 19 12.78 5.68 -2.54
N SER A 20 12.00 4.59 -2.49
CA SER A 20 11.68 3.82 -3.69
C SER A 20 10.92 4.73 -4.64
N ALA A 21 11.59 5.15 -5.71
CA ALA A 21 10.94 5.80 -6.84
C ALA A 21 10.08 4.73 -7.52
N GLN A 22 8.76 4.97 -7.59
CA GLN A 22 7.83 4.08 -8.29
C GLN A 22 8.21 4.02 -9.77
N THR A 23 8.19 2.83 -10.36
CA THR A 23 8.51 2.55 -11.76
C THR A 23 7.31 1.95 -12.48
N VAL A 24 7.31 2.00 -13.81
CA VAL A 24 6.26 1.39 -14.62
C VAL A 24 6.21 -0.12 -14.35
N GLY A 25 5.01 -0.62 -14.06
CA GLY A 25 4.77 -2.01 -13.67
C GLY A 25 4.74 -2.25 -12.16
N ASP A 26 5.17 -1.29 -11.34
CA ASP A 26 5.06 -1.42 -9.89
C ASP A 26 3.60 -1.42 -9.46
N TRP A 27 3.27 -2.31 -8.54
CA TRP A 27 2.00 -2.28 -7.84
C TRP A 27 2.10 -1.26 -6.71
N VAL A 28 1.11 -0.38 -6.64
CA VAL A 28 1.09 0.79 -5.75
C VAL A 28 -0.26 0.92 -5.07
N LEU A 29 -0.28 1.77 -4.06
CA LEU A 29 -1.51 2.30 -3.48
C LEU A 29 -1.66 3.76 -3.93
N GLY A 30 -2.74 4.06 -4.63
CA GLY A 30 -3.08 5.41 -5.08
C GLY A 30 -4.19 6.04 -4.23
N ASN A 31 -4.02 7.30 -3.87
CA ASN A 31 -5.02 8.10 -3.17
C ASN A 31 -6.01 8.69 -4.18
N TYR A 32 -7.02 7.90 -4.55
CA TYR A 32 -7.94 8.22 -5.63
C TYR A 32 -8.60 9.59 -5.42
N LYS A 33 -8.46 10.48 -6.41
CA LYS A 33 -9.01 11.86 -6.41
C LYS A 33 -8.68 12.70 -5.17
N GLY A 34 -7.58 12.42 -4.46
CA GLY A 34 -7.23 13.16 -3.24
C GLY A 34 -8.12 12.81 -2.04
N GLY A 35 -8.78 11.64 -2.08
CA GLY A 35 -9.72 11.19 -1.04
C GLY A 35 -9.03 10.72 0.25
N ALA A 36 -9.84 10.17 1.16
CA ALA A 36 -9.35 9.66 2.45
C ALA A 36 -8.84 8.21 2.39
N TYR A 37 -8.88 7.57 1.22
CA TYR A 37 -8.61 6.14 1.06
C TYR A 37 -7.61 5.88 -0.05
N TRP A 38 -6.91 4.76 0.09
CA TRP A 38 -5.91 4.27 -0.83
C TRP A 38 -6.36 2.98 -1.50
N PHE A 39 -6.22 2.92 -2.81
CA PHE A 39 -6.68 1.83 -3.66
C PHE A 39 -5.49 1.20 -4.40
N PRO A 40 -5.48 -0.14 -4.55
CA PRO A 40 -4.39 -0.83 -5.22
C PRO A 40 -4.51 -0.69 -6.75
N GLY A 41 -3.36 -0.58 -7.40
CA GLY A 41 -3.28 -0.44 -8.84
C GLY A 41 -1.85 -0.51 -9.35
N VAL A 42 -1.68 -0.64 -10.67
CA VAL A 42 -0.38 -0.74 -11.33
C VAL A 42 0.01 0.61 -11.93
N VAL A 43 1.27 1.00 -11.77
CA VAL A 43 1.84 2.15 -12.46
C VAL A 43 1.94 1.86 -13.95
N GLU A 44 1.19 2.59 -14.76
CA GLU A 44 1.27 2.51 -16.22
C GLU A 44 2.30 3.49 -16.80
N LYS A 45 2.42 4.68 -16.20
CA LYS A 45 3.27 5.75 -16.72
C LYS A 45 3.80 6.62 -15.60
N THR A 46 5.04 7.08 -15.75
CA THR A 46 5.69 8.05 -14.86
C THR A 46 6.35 9.15 -15.68
N GLY A 47 6.30 10.41 -15.21
CA GLY A 47 7.04 11.51 -15.82
C GLY A 47 6.48 12.88 -15.43
N ASN A 48 7.28 13.94 -15.58
CA ASN A 48 6.85 15.32 -15.31
C ASN A 48 6.23 15.54 -13.91
N GLY A 49 6.68 14.79 -12.90
CA GLY A 49 6.16 14.88 -11.53
C GLY A 49 4.79 14.22 -11.32
N THR A 50 4.32 13.40 -12.26
CA THR A 50 3.05 12.66 -12.15
C THR A 50 3.23 11.16 -12.40
N VAL A 51 2.23 10.40 -11.96
CA VAL A 51 2.09 8.96 -12.14
C VAL A 51 0.70 8.68 -12.68
N THR A 52 0.58 7.85 -13.72
CA THR A 52 -0.68 7.26 -14.17
C THR A 52 -0.83 5.89 -13.53
N VAL A 53 -1.91 5.70 -12.77
CA VAL A 53 -2.24 4.43 -12.10
C VAL A 53 -3.46 3.81 -12.80
N VAL A 54 -3.39 2.50 -13.07
CA VAL A 54 -4.52 1.66 -13.45
C VAL A 54 -4.91 0.87 -12.21
N TYR A 55 -6.04 1.20 -11.61
CA TYR A 55 -6.52 0.55 -10.40
C TYR A 55 -7.06 -0.85 -10.69
N ASP A 56 -7.01 -1.70 -9.68
CA ASP A 56 -7.46 -3.10 -9.78
C ASP A 56 -9.00 -3.23 -9.96
N ASP A 57 -9.76 -2.14 -9.79
CA ASP A 57 -11.19 -2.07 -10.12
C ASP A 57 -11.48 -1.63 -11.56
N GLY A 58 -10.43 -1.28 -12.31
CA GLY A 58 -10.48 -0.83 -13.70
C GLY A 58 -10.43 0.68 -13.90
N ASP A 59 -10.51 1.47 -12.83
CA ASP A 59 -10.36 2.93 -12.92
C ASP A 59 -8.93 3.33 -13.31
N ARG A 60 -8.80 4.54 -13.86
CA ARG A 60 -7.51 5.07 -14.30
C ARG A 60 -7.42 6.56 -14.03
N GLU A 61 -6.32 6.99 -13.44
CA GLU A 61 -6.07 8.41 -13.23
C GLU A 61 -4.59 8.79 -13.31
N THR A 62 -4.31 10.07 -13.52
CA THR A 62 -2.96 10.64 -13.42
C THR A 62 -2.92 11.60 -12.25
N VAL A 63 -2.05 11.32 -11.29
CA VAL A 63 -1.91 12.07 -10.04
C VAL A 63 -0.48 12.52 -9.79
N GLY A 64 -0.30 13.49 -8.90
CA GLY A 64 1.02 13.88 -8.42
C GLY A 64 1.69 12.78 -7.59
N LEU A 65 3.03 12.81 -7.50
CA LEU A 65 3.82 11.79 -6.78
C LEU A 65 3.39 11.57 -5.32
N THR A 66 2.81 12.58 -4.66
CA THR A 66 2.37 12.50 -3.26
C THR A 66 1.07 11.71 -3.07
N ALA A 67 0.34 11.43 -4.15
CA ALA A 67 -0.89 10.66 -4.13
C ALA A 67 -0.67 9.18 -4.48
N VAL A 68 0.59 8.72 -4.49
CA VAL A 68 0.96 7.33 -4.71
C VAL A 68 1.96 6.90 -3.64
N ARG A 69 1.79 5.71 -3.09
CA ARG A 69 2.74 5.08 -2.16
C ARG A 69 3.03 3.64 -2.56
N PRO A 70 4.15 3.04 -2.10
CA PRO A 70 4.42 1.63 -2.33
C PRO A 70 3.23 0.75 -1.91
N TYR A 71 2.94 -0.30 -2.66
CA TYR A 71 2.02 -1.32 -2.20
C TYR A 71 2.64 -2.06 -1.02
N ASP A 72 1.99 -1.97 0.14
CA ASP A 72 2.48 -2.57 1.38
C ASP A 72 1.54 -3.64 1.94
N TRP A 73 0.35 -3.85 1.35
CA TRP A 73 -0.65 -4.80 1.84
C TRP A 73 -0.08 -6.21 2.02
N MET A 74 -0.36 -6.81 3.18
CA MET A 74 0.08 -8.13 3.58
C MET A 74 -0.97 -8.81 4.44
N ILE A 75 -0.89 -10.14 4.55
CA ILE A 75 -1.76 -10.92 5.44
C ILE A 75 -1.64 -10.38 6.88
N GLY A 76 -2.78 -10.20 7.54
CA GLY A 76 -2.89 -9.63 8.88
C GLY A 76 -3.14 -8.12 8.91
N MET A 77 -3.01 -7.40 7.79
CA MET A 77 -3.32 -5.96 7.77
C MET A 77 -4.82 -5.67 7.70
N LYS A 78 -5.20 -4.50 8.21
CA LYS A 78 -6.57 -3.99 8.21
C LYS A 78 -6.88 -3.23 6.92
N VAL A 79 -8.02 -3.56 6.33
CA VAL A 79 -8.59 -2.88 5.15
C VAL A 79 -10.10 -2.79 5.31
N GLU A 80 -10.74 -1.99 4.47
CA GLU A 80 -12.19 -2.03 4.26
C GLU A 80 -12.47 -2.63 2.88
N CYS A 81 -13.46 -3.52 2.76
CA CYS A 81 -13.84 -4.10 1.47
C CYS A 81 -15.34 -3.99 1.21
N ASN A 82 -15.70 -3.80 -0.06
CA ASN A 82 -17.05 -3.76 -0.55
C ASN A 82 -17.66 -5.19 -0.54
N PHE A 83 -18.40 -5.52 0.51
CA PHE A 83 -18.90 -6.87 0.75
C PHE A 83 -19.82 -7.32 -0.38
N GLN A 84 -19.48 -8.45 -1.01
CA GLN A 84 -20.19 -9.02 -2.16
C GLN A 84 -20.42 -8.03 -3.31
N GLY A 85 -19.68 -6.92 -3.37
CA GLY A 85 -19.85 -5.88 -4.37
C GLY A 85 -21.14 -5.06 -4.25
N GLN A 86 -21.82 -5.05 -3.09
CA GLN A 86 -23.14 -4.40 -2.92
C GLN A 86 -23.08 -2.88 -2.66
N GLY A 87 -21.88 -2.30 -2.58
CA GLY A 87 -21.64 -0.86 -2.38
C GLY A 87 -21.37 -0.46 -0.93
N ASN A 88 -21.45 -1.40 0.01
CA ASN A 88 -21.19 -1.17 1.43
C ASN A 88 -19.79 -1.67 1.81
N TRP A 89 -19.03 -0.83 2.49
CA TRP A 89 -17.63 -1.08 2.85
C TRP A 89 -17.53 -1.44 4.33
N TYR A 90 -16.93 -2.60 4.62
CA TYR A 90 -16.82 -3.11 5.98
C TYR A 90 -15.36 -3.37 6.35
N PRO A 91 -14.95 -3.09 7.60
CA PRO A 91 -13.60 -3.34 8.06
C PRO A 91 -13.36 -4.84 8.20
N GLY A 92 -12.15 -5.25 7.86
CA GLY A 92 -11.70 -6.62 8.00
C GLY A 92 -10.19 -6.73 8.00
N THR A 93 -9.73 -7.95 8.21
CA THR A 93 -8.32 -8.33 8.22
C THR A 93 -8.02 -9.19 7.01
N ILE A 94 -6.93 -8.88 6.31
CA ILE A 94 -6.46 -9.67 5.18
C ILE A 94 -6.08 -11.08 5.69
N SER A 95 -6.73 -12.10 5.17
CA SER A 95 -6.50 -13.51 5.51
C SER A 95 -5.75 -14.28 4.42
N ALA A 96 -5.76 -13.80 3.18
CA ALA A 96 -5.00 -14.35 2.06
C ALA A 96 -4.73 -13.26 1.00
N LEU A 97 -3.59 -13.36 0.30
CA LEU A 97 -3.24 -12.51 -0.84
C LEU A 97 -2.56 -13.34 -1.93
N ALA A 98 -3.01 -13.21 -3.17
CA ALA A 98 -2.41 -13.84 -4.34
C ALA A 98 -2.74 -13.04 -5.61
N GLY A 99 -1.81 -12.16 -6.01
CA GLY A 99 -2.10 -11.13 -7.02
C GLY A 99 -3.33 -10.33 -6.62
N GLU A 100 -4.20 -10.02 -7.58
CA GLU A 100 -5.46 -9.29 -7.31
C GLU A 100 -6.51 -10.09 -6.52
N THR A 101 -6.23 -11.34 -6.12
CA THR A 101 -7.16 -12.11 -5.28
C THR A 101 -6.85 -11.89 -3.81
N ILE A 102 -7.87 -11.52 -3.04
CA ILE A 102 -7.76 -11.21 -1.61
C ILE A 102 -8.80 -11.99 -0.81
N GLY A 103 -8.37 -12.60 0.29
CA GLY A 103 -9.25 -13.15 1.31
C GLY A 103 -9.39 -12.17 2.46
N ILE A 104 -10.61 -11.91 2.93
CA ILE A 104 -10.92 -11.02 4.04
C ILE A 104 -11.68 -11.77 5.12
N ALA A 105 -11.24 -11.60 6.36
CA ALA A 105 -12.02 -11.91 7.55
C ALA A 105 -12.57 -10.59 8.10
N TYR A 106 -13.87 -10.35 7.93
CA TYR A 106 -14.55 -9.16 8.40
C TYR A 106 -14.67 -9.16 9.93
N ASP A 107 -14.74 -7.97 10.49
CA ASP A 107 -14.75 -7.79 11.94
C ASP A 107 -16.07 -8.23 12.61
N ASP A 108 -17.13 -8.45 11.82
CA ASP A 108 -18.41 -9.01 12.27
C ASP A 108 -18.45 -10.56 12.26
N GLY A 109 -17.37 -11.21 11.80
CA GLY A 109 -17.23 -12.66 11.76
C GLY A 109 -17.39 -13.27 10.37
N ASP A 110 -17.86 -12.51 9.38
CA ASP A 110 -17.99 -12.97 8.01
C ASP A 110 -16.63 -13.11 7.30
N LYS A 111 -16.60 -13.88 6.21
CA LYS A 111 -15.40 -14.06 5.38
C LYS A 111 -15.76 -14.04 3.90
N GLU A 112 -14.88 -13.44 3.10
CA GLU A 112 -15.04 -13.39 1.64
C GLU A 112 -13.68 -13.57 0.95
N THR A 113 -13.69 -14.23 -0.22
CA THR A 113 -12.60 -14.15 -1.20
C THR A 113 -13.07 -13.31 -2.37
N THR A 114 -12.36 -12.22 -2.65
CA THR A 114 -12.77 -11.21 -3.64
C THR A 114 -11.55 -10.64 -4.37
N LYS A 115 -11.71 -9.47 -5.00
CA LYS A 115 -10.63 -8.76 -5.69
C LYS A 115 -10.08 -7.60 -4.88
N THR A 116 -8.78 -7.33 -4.97
CA THR A 116 -8.10 -6.19 -4.33
C THR A 116 -8.73 -4.85 -4.71
N GLY A 117 -9.23 -4.71 -5.94
CA GLY A 117 -10.00 -3.53 -6.38
C GLY A 117 -11.32 -3.30 -5.63
N ARG A 118 -11.83 -4.30 -4.90
CA ARG A 118 -12.99 -4.13 -3.99
C ARG A 118 -12.57 -3.75 -2.57
N CYS A 119 -11.30 -3.47 -2.33
CA CYS A 119 -10.75 -3.16 -1.02
C CYS A 119 -10.04 -1.82 -1.02
N ARG A 120 -9.90 -1.22 0.15
CA ARG A 120 -9.21 0.06 0.36
C ARG A 120 -8.60 0.14 1.75
N SER A 121 -7.57 0.96 1.91
CA SER A 121 -6.96 1.26 3.21
C SER A 121 -7.00 2.77 3.51
N ARG A 122 -6.73 3.15 4.76
CA ARG A 122 -6.50 4.55 5.13
C ARG A 122 -5.04 4.97 4.91
#